data_AF-A0A843F0E5-F1
#
_entry.id   AF-A0A843F0E5-F1
#
_cell.length_a   1.000
_cell.length_b   1.000
_cell.length_c   1.000
_cell.angle_alpha   90.00
_cell.angle_beta   90.00
_cell.angle_gamma   90.00
#
_symmetry.space_group_name_H-M   'P 1'
#
loop_
_entity.id
_entity.type
_entity.pdbx_description
1 polymer ?
#
loop_
_entity_poly.entity_id
_entity_poly.type
_entity_poly.pdbx_seq_one_letter_code
_entity_poly.pdbx_strand_id
1 'polypeptide(L)'
;IIDTDATYRRGDKYFTGLPIAIPGIEADKGVFGYTLGQLSENLGSTPLGCSREIDVDEAIEIANVAEDYQKSLSTAMETIYSVKDVLDSDTHEVTVESLDSIIHTPAVLIRKIE
;
A
#
# COMPACT_ATOMS: atom_id res chain seq x y z
N ILE A 1 5.20 3.39 8.33
CA ILE A 1 4.67 2.07 7.92
C ILE A 1 3.41 2.34 7.12
N ILE A 2 3.24 1.67 5.99
CA ILE A 2 2.11 1.84 5.09
C ILE A 2 1.48 0.49 4.78
N ASP A 3 0.24 0.51 4.35
CA ASP A 3 -0.47 -0.61 3.73
C ASP A 3 -0.80 -0.24 2.27
N THR A 4 -0.84 -1.23 1.38
CA THR A 4 -1.22 -1.03 -0.01
C THR A 4 -2.72 -0.83 -0.18
N ASP A 5 -3.51 -1.24 0.81
CA ASP A 5 -4.95 -0.98 0.89
C ASP A 5 -5.27 0.53 0.94
N ALA A 6 -6.39 0.90 0.33
CA ALA A 6 -6.68 2.27 -0.02
C ALA A 6 -7.12 3.17 1.16
N THR A 7 -6.60 4.40 1.15
CA THR A 7 -7.16 5.56 1.84
C THR A 7 -8.10 6.31 0.90
N TYR A 8 -9.22 6.76 1.44
CA TYR A 8 -10.25 7.48 0.71
C TYR A 8 -10.47 8.87 1.29
N ARG A 9 -10.96 9.79 0.45
CA ARG A 9 -11.37 11.14 0.85
C ARG A 9 -12.79 11.46 0.43
N ARG A 10 -13.54 12.09 1.33
CA ARG A 10 -14.87 12.64 1.07
C ARG A 10 -15.01 14.01 1.72
N GLY A 11 -14.94 15.06 0.91
CA GLY A 11 -14.78 16.43 1.43
C GLY A 11 -13.44 16.55 2.15
N ASP A 12 -13.45 17.15 3.34
CA ASP A 12 -12.23 17.38 4.14
C ASP A 12 -11.87 16.20 5.06
N LYS A 13 -12.53 15.05 4.88
CA LYS A 13 -12.36 13.86 5.72
C LYS A 13 -11.64 12.75 4.99
N TYR A 14 -10.64 12.18 5.65
CA TYR A 14 -9.91 11.00 5.24
C TYR A 14 -10.38 9.78 6.01
N PHE A 15 -10.48 8.63 5.35
CA PHE A 15 -10.86 7.39 6.00
C PHE A 15 -10.31 6.17 5.28
N THR A 16 -10.25 5.04 5.97
CA THR A 16 -9.85 3.74 5.42
C THR A 16 -10.78 2.63 5.93
N GLY A 17 -10.84 1.53 5.19
CA GLY A 17 -11.49 0.29 5.65
C GLY A 17 -10.67 -0.47 6.69
N LEU A 18 -9.37 -0.18 6.80
CA LEU A 18 -8.43 -0.83 7.70
C LEU A 18 -8.73 -0.52 9.17
N PRO A 19 -8.33 -1.39 10.11
CA PRO A 19 -8.57 -1.20 11.54
C PRO A 19 -7.73 -0.06 12.16
N ILE A 20 -6.61 0.31 11.53
CA ILE A 20 -5.69 1.34 12.02
C ILE A 20 -5.22 2.25 10.90
N ALA A 21 -4.91 3.50 11.27
CA ALA A 21 -4.25 4.49 10.43
C ALA A 21 -3.58 5.54 11.33
N ILE A 22 -2.76 6.41 10.74
CA ILE A 22 -2.25 7.59 11.45
C ILE A 22 -3.39 8.52 11.92
N PRO A 23 -3.15 9.37 12.95
CA PRO A 23 -4.10 10.40 13.33
C PRO A 23 -4.51 11.28 12.14
N GLY A 24 -5.81 11.60 12.04
CA GLY A 24 -6.39 12.37 10.93
C GLY A 24 -7.07 11.52 9.86
N ILE A 25 -6.86 10.20 9.84
CA ILE A 25 -7.59 9.24 9.00
C ILE A 25 -8.56 8.44 9.88
N GLU A 26 -9.86 8.48 9.58
CA GLU A 26 -10.85 7.67 10.28
C GLU A 26 -10.69 6.17 9.89
N ALA A 27 -10.32 5.31 10.84
CA ALA A 27 -10.13 3.88 10.64
C ALA A 27 -11.24 3.05 11.33
N ASP A 28 -11.13 1.72 11.26
CA ASP A 28 -12.03 0.73 11.89
C ASP A 28 -13.48 0.82 11.42
N LYS A 29 -13.65 1.06 10.12
CA LYS A 29 -14.97 1.21 9.48
C LYS A 29 -15.45 -0.09 8.83
N GLY A 30 -14.59 -1.09 8.71
CA GLY A 30 -14.86 -2.41 8.13
C GLY A 30 -15.59 -2.33 6.78
N VAL A 31 -16.64 -3.14 6.63
CA VAL A 31 -17.44 -3.23 5.38
C VAL A 31 -18.07 -1.87 4.99
N PHE A 32 -18.47 -1.07 5.98
CA PHE A 32 -19.01 0.27 5.70
C PHE A 32 -17.94 1.20 5.14
N GLY A 33 -16.72 1.12 5.66
CA GLY A 33 -15.56 1.83 5.13
C GLY A 33 -15.28 1.47 3.67
N TYR A 34 -15.24 0.17 3.36
CA TYR A 34 -15.05 -0.30 1.99
C TYR A 34 -16.14 0.20 1.04
N THR A 35 -17.41 0.08 1.44
CA THR A 35 -18.55 0.47 0.59
C THR A 35 -18.59 1.98 0.37
N LEU A 36 -18.31 2.78 1.40
CA LEU A 36 -18.17 4.24 1.27
C LEU A 36 -16.98 4.63 0.40
N GLY A 37 -15.89 3.87 0.45
CA GLY A 37 -14.70 4.06 -0.36
C GLY A 37 -14.99 3.98 -1.86
N GLN A 38 -15.86 3.06 -2.28
CA GLN A 38 -16.27 2.91 -3.69
C GLN A 38 -16.98 4.17 -4.26
N LEU A 39 -17.51 5.04 -3.40
CA LEU A 39 -18.19 6.28 -3.78
C LEU A 39 -17.38 7.54 -3.45
N SER A 40 -16.12 7.36 -3.04
CA SER A 40 -15.25 8.43 -2.56
C SER A 40 -13.99 8.51 -3.43
N GLU A 41 -13.24 9.60 -3.28
CA GLU A 41 -11.97 9.74 -3.97
C GLU A 41 -10.96 8.74 -3.39
N ASN A 42 -10.31 7.94 -4.24
CA ASN A 42 -9.24 7.04 -3.82
C ASN A 42 -7.91 7.80 -3.86
N LEU A 43 -7.23 7.86 -2.72
CA LEU A 43 -5.96 8.57 -2.55
C LEU A 43 -4.74 7.63 -2.54
N GLY A 44 -4.93 6.33 -2.73
CA GLY A 44 -3.85 5.34 -2.75
C GLY A 44 -3.53 4.76 -1.37
N SER A 45 -2.27 4.41 -1.12
CA SER A 45 -1.84 3.60 0.03
C SER A 45 -2.11 4.25 1.38
N THR A 46 -2.48 3.43 2.38
CA THR A 46 -2.83 3.90 3.73
C THR A 46 -1.61 4.03 4.63
N PRO A 47 -1.30 5.23 5.17
CA PRO A 47 -0.28 5.37 6.20
C PRO A 47 -0.79 4.79 7.53
N LEU A 48 -0.16 3.70 8.01
CA LEU A 48 -0.55 3.03 9.25
C LEU A 48 0.12 3.62 10.49
N GLY A 49 1.33 4.17 10.33
CA GLY A 49 2.10 4.69 11.45
C GLY A 49 3.28 5.55 11.02
N CYS A 50 3.52 6.62 11.78
CA CYS A 50 4.63 7.54 11.59
C CYS A 50 5.33 7.79 12.93
N SER A 51 6.67 7.89 12.92
CA SER A 51 7.47 8.17 14.12
C SER A 51 7.45 9.64 14.54
N ARG A 52 6.93 10.53 13.68
CA ARG A 52 6.72 11.95 13.95
C ARG A 52 5.33 12.36 13.47
N GLU A 53 4.80 13.45 14.02
CA GLU A 53 3.61 14.07 13.46
C GLU A 53 3.94 14.71 12.10
N ILE A 54 3.10 14.42 11.12
CA ILE A 54 3.11 14.97 9.76
C ILE A 54 1.68 15.15 9.30
N ASP A 55 1.47 16.02 8.31
CA ASP A 55 0.15 16.20 7.70
C ASP A 55 -0.30 14.93 6.97
N VAL A 56 -1.62 14.68 6.96
CA VAL A 56 -2.19 13.49 6.31
C VAL A 56 -1.86 13.44 4.83
N ASP A 57 -1.91 14.59 4.13
CA ASP A 57 -1.56 14.66 2.72
C ASP A 57 -0.07 14.35 2.48
N GLU A 58 0.85 14.86 3.33
CA GLU A 58 2.28 14.51 3.25
C GLU A 58 2.49 13.01 3.47
N ALA A 59 1.79 12.42 4.44
CA ALA A 59 1.88 10.99 4.72
C ALA A 59 1.40 10.13 3.55
N ILE A 60 0.28 10.51 2.92
CA ILE A 60 -0.27 9.84 1.73
C ILE A 60 0.66 9.99 0.53
N GLU A 61 1.24 11.18 0.32
CA GLU A 61 2.23 11.40 -0.74
C GLU A 61 3.44 10.47 -0.58
N ILE A 62 4.03 10.42 0.62
CA ILE A 62 5.14 9.53 0.94
C ILE A 62 4.75 8.05 0.75
N ALA A 63 3.54 7.67 1.18
CA ALA A 63 3.04 6.31 1.04
C ALA A 63 2.92 5.89 -0.43
N ASN A 64 2.34 6.74 -1.26
CA ASN A 64 2.21 6.49 -2.69
C ASN A 64 3.55 6.45 -3.40
N VAL A 65 4.51 7.32 -3.06
CA VAL A 65 5.86 7.26 -3.62
C VAL A 65 6.54 5.92 -3.29
N ALA A 66 6.39 5.42 -2.07
CA ALA A 66 6.93 4.12 -1.67
C ALA A 66 6.27 2.96 -2.43
N GLU A 67 4.94 3.01 -2.58
CA GLU A 67 4.17 1.99 -3.31
C GLU A 67 4.46 2.01 -4.83
N ASP A 68 4.53 3.19 -5.44
CA ASP A 68 4.87 3.35 -6.85
C ASP A 68 6.28 2.81 -7.14
N TYR A 69 7.23 3.07 -6.24
CA TYR A 69 8.55 2.46 -6.33
C TYR A 69 8.46 0.94 -6.26
N GLN A 70 7.74 0.38 -5.28
CA GLN A 70 7.54 -1.06 -5.15
C GLN A 70 6.94 -1.66 -6.42
N LYS A 71 5.90 -1.05 -6.99
CA LYS A 71 5.24 -1.47 -8.24
C LYS A 71 6.14 -1.36 -9.47
N SER A 72 7.13 -0.48 -9.46
CA SER A 72 8.08 -0.34 -10.57
C SER A 72 9.12 -1.47 -10.65
N LEU A 73 9.26 -2.27 -9.59
CA LEU A 73 10.24 -3.35 -9.53
C LEU A 73 9.77 -4.56 -10.34
N SER A 74 10.71 -5.23 -11.01
CA SER A 74 10.41 -6.47 -11.74
C SER A 74 9.97 -7.62 -10.83
N THR A 75 10.20 -7.51 -9.52
CA THR A 75 9.78 -8.48 -8.51
C THR A 75 8.43 -8.13 -7.85
N ALA A 76 7.76 -7.07 -8.31
CA ALA A 76 6.46 -6.69 -7.79
C ALA A 76 5.41 -7.76 -8.11
N MET A 77 4.70 -8.21 -7.07
CA MET A 77 3.62 -9.18 -7.20
C MET A 77 2.37 -8.63 -6.53
N GLU A 78 1.39 -8.22 -7.33
CA GLU A 78 0.09 -7.77 -6.82
C GLU A 78 -0.78 -8.96 -6.40
N THR A 79 -0.66 -10.08 -7.12
CA THR A 79 -1.38 -11.32 -6.81
C THR A 79 -0.48 -12.54 -7.02
N ILE A 80 -0.91 -13.71 -6.52
CA ILE A 80 -0.21 -14.98 -6.79
C ILE A 80 -0.11 -15.30 -8.29
N TYR A 81 -1.03 -14.77 -9.12
CA TYR A 81 -0.99 -14.99 -10.56
C TYR A 81 0.11 -14.19 -11.25
N SER A 82 0.62 -13.13 -10.60
CA SER A 82 1.77 -12.34 -11.06
C SER A 82 3.10 -13.07 -10.88
N VAL A 83 3.14 -14.15 -10.09
CA VAL A 83 4.37 -14.89 -9.79
C VAL A 83 5.02 -15.50 -11.04
N LYS A 84 4.21 -15.85 -12.04
CA LYS A 84 4.70 -16.42 -13.31
C LYS A 84 5.59 -15.44 -14.07
N ASP A 85 5.28 -14.15 -13.97
CA ASP A 85 6.00 -13.10 -14.68
C ASP A 85 7.32 -12.79 -13.96
N VAL A 86 7.37 -13.02 -12.63
CA VAL A 86 8.56 -12.81 -11.79
C VAL A 86 9.52 -14.01 -11.83
N LEU A 87 8.99 -15.23 -11.87
CA LEU A 87 9.76 -16.47 -11.78
C LEU A 87 9.90 -17.22 -13.12
N ASP A 88 9.28 -16.73 -14.20
CA ASP A 88 9.23 -17.39 -15.51
C ASP A 88 8.76 -18.86 -15.41
N SER A 89 7.72 -19.10 -14.61
CA SER A 89 7.22 -20.44 -14.27
C SER A 89 5.70 -20.45 -14.17
N ASP A 90 5.06 -21.55 -14.58
CA ASP A 90 3.61 -21.69 -14.43
C ASP A 90 3.20 -21.73 -12.96
N THR A 91 2.05 -21.12 -12.64
CA THR A 91 1.58 -20.98 -11.24
C THR A 91 1.45 -22.32 -10.47
N HIS A 92 1.29 -23.44 -11.17
CA HIS A 92 1.17 -24.78 -10.58
C HIS A 92 2.52 -25.43 -10.25
N GLU A 93 3.62 -24.85 -10.72
CA GLU A 93 4.99 -25.33 -10.52
C GLU A 93 5.73 -24.54 -9.42
N VAL A 94 5.10 -23.48 -8.91
CA VAL A 94 5.66 -22.61 -7.87
C VAL A 94 5.69 -23.36 -6.54
N THR A 95 6.89 -23.56 -6.00
CA THR A 95 7.10 -24.14 -4.66
C THR A 95 7.45 -23.06 -3.64
N VAL A 96 7.55 -23.45 -2.37
CA VAL A 96 8.00 -22.55 -1.30
C VAL A 96 9.43 -22.08 -1.57
N GLU A 97 10.30 -22.97 -2.05
CA GLU A 97 11.68 -22.66 -2.42
C GLU A 97 11.74 -21.66 -3.60
N SER A 98 10.80 -21.75 -4.53
CA SER A 98 10.68 -20.76 -5.62
C SER A 98 10.33 -19.37 -5.07
N LEU A 99 9.44 -19.28 -4.07
CA LEU A 99 9.07 -18.02 -3.42
C LEU A 99 10.23 -17.44 -2.59
N ASP A 100 10.99 -18.28 -1.89
CA ASP A 100 12.17 -17.87 -1.10
C ASP A 100 13.27 -17.25 -1.96
N SER A 101 13.28 -17.52 -3.27
CA SER A 101 14.25 -16.97 -4.21
C SER A 101 13.96 -15.52 -4.63
N ILE A 102 12.75 -15.00 -4.34
CA ILE A 102 12.33 -13.67 -4.76
C ILE A 102 13.01 -12.60 -3.89
N ILE A 103 13.67 -11.64 -4.54
CA ILE A 103 14.25 -10.50 -3.84
C ILE A 103 13.13 -9.57 -3.39
N HIS A 104 12.92 -9.51 -2.07
CA HIS A 104 12.00 -8.57 -1.44
C HIS A 104 12.65 -7.20 -1.24
N THR A 105 11.84 -6.14 -1.38
CA THR A 105 12.19 -4.78 -0.99
C THR A 105 11.60 -4.49 0.38
N PRO A 106 12.36 -4.65 1.47
CA PRO A 106 11.80 -4.58 2.82
C PRO A 106 11.49 -3.14 3.27
N ALA A 107 12.13 -2.14 2.66
CA ALA A 107 11.95 -0.74 3.01
C ALA A 107 12.35 0.19 1.87
N VAL A 108 11.69 1.33 1.78
CA VAL A 108 12.02 2.43 0.85
C VAL A 108 12.57 3.61 1.65
N LEU A 109 13.72 4.14 1.24
CA LEU A 109 14.29 5.35 1.82
C LEU A 109 13.95 6.54 0.91
N ILE A 110 13.07 7.40 1.40
CA ILE A 110 12.64 8.60 0.68
C ILE A 110 13.42 9.79 1.23
N ARG A 111 14.06 10.55 0.33
CA ARG A 111 14.80 11.77 0.66
C ARG A 111 14.30 12.90 -0.23
N LYS A 112 13.92 14.02 0.38
CA LYS A 112 13.68 15.26 -0.33
C LYS A 112 15.00 15.80 -0.87
N ILE A 113 15.04 16.11 -2.17
CA ILE A 113 16.19 16.76 -2.81
C ILE A 113 15.94 18.28 -2.77
N GLU A 114 16.92 19.02 -2.24
CA GLU A 114 16.94 20.49 -2.23
C GLU A 114 17.61 21.06 -3.48
#